data_AF-A0A2E5R7B8-F1
#
_entry.id   AF-A0A2E5R7B8-F1
#
_cell.length_a   1.000
_cell.length_b   1.000
_cell.length_c   1.000
_cell.angle_alpha   90.00
_cell.angle_beta   90.00
_cell.angle_gamma   90.00
#
_symmetry.space_group_name_H-M   'P 1'
#
loop_
_entity.id
_entity.type
_entity.pdbx_description
1 polymer ?
#
loop_
_entity_poly.entity_id
_entity_poly.type
_entity_poly.pdbx_seq_one_letter_code
_entity_poly.pdbx_strand_id
1 'polypeptide(L)' 'MKNNKNLSFEEAMEKLEEIVDKLESGSVKLEESVSLYEEGIKLKKYCEDKLKEVELKITKIKSENGKIIKQNLQKS' A
#
# COMPACT_ATOMS: atom_id res chain seq x y z
N MET A 1 12.52 -1.80 15.85
CA MET A 1 12.10 -1.71 14.43
C MET A 1 10.88 -2.60 14.24
N LYS A 2 9.67 -2.04 14.07
CA LYS A 2 8.45 -2.85 13.87
C LYS A 2 8.45 -3.37 12.43
N ASN A 3 8.41 -4.69 12.26
CA ASN A 3 8.26 -5.32 10.95
C ASN A 3 6.85 -5.06 10.42
N ASN A 4 6.73 -4.38 9.28
CA ASN A 4 5.45 -4.16 8.58
C ASN A 4 4.79 -5.44 8.03
N LYS A 5 5.40 -6.62 8.23
CA LYS A 5 4.96 -7.90 7.66
C LYS A 5 3.64 -8.44 8.26
N ASN A 6 3.13 -7.85 9.34
CA ASN A 6 1.95 -8.35 10.06
C ASN A 6 0.79 -7.34 10.16
N LEU A 7 0.84 -6.20 9.45
CA LEU A 7 -0.25 -5.22 9.51
C LEU A 7 -1.42 -5.65 8.62
N SER A 8 -2.65 -5.37 9.02
CA SER A 8 -3.77 -5.39 8.07
C SER A 8 -3.60 -4.28 7.02
N PHE A 9 -4.41 -4.32 5.96
CA PHE A 9 -4.41 -3.25 4.96
C PHE A 9 -4.85 -1.93 5.59
N GLU A 10 -5.90 -1.99 6.41
CA GLU A 10 -6.49 -0.85 7.10
C GLU A 10 -5.50 -0.22 8.08
N GLU A 11 -4.80 -1.03 8.89
CA GLU A 11 -3.76 -0.55 9.82
C GLU A 11 -2.57 0.10 9.09
N ALA A 12 -2.22 -0.41 7.91
CA ALA A 12 -1.15 0.17 7.10
C ALA A 12 -1.57 1.49 6.46
N MET A 13 -2.84 1.62 6.06
CA MET A 13 -3.41 2.86 5.53
C MET A 13 -3.55 3.93 6.61
N GLU A 14 -4.06 3.60 7.79
CA GLU A 14 -4.17 4.53 8.92
C GLU A 14 -2.80 5.13 9.29
N LYS A 15 -1.76 4.28 9.37
CA LYS A 15 -0.39 4.77 9.62
C LYS A 15 0.15 5.64 8.51
N LEU A 16 -0.19 5.35 7.25
CA LEU A 16 0.24 6.17 6.12
C LEU A 16 -0.41 7.55 6.18
N GLU A 17 -1.71 7.61 6.52
CA GLU A 17 -2.44 8.86 6.74
C GLU A 17 -1.82 9.67 7.88
N GLU A 18 -1.54 9.05 9.04
CA GLU A 18 -0.86 9.72 10.15
C GLU A 18 0.51 10.31 9.75
N ILE A 19 1.26 9.61 8.90
CA ILE A 19 2.56 10.07 8.42
C ILE A 19 2.39 11.28 7.50
N VAL A 20 1.42 11.23 6.58
CA VAL A 20 1.11 12.35 5.69
C VAL A 20 0.70 13.57 6.50
N ASP A 21 -0.21 13.42 7.46
CA ASP A 21 -0.66 14.50 8.34
C ASP A 21 0.50 15.15 9.09
N LYS A 22 1.42 14.33 9.63
CA LYS A 22 2.62 14.83 10.33
C LYS A 22 3.54 15.61 9.39
N LEU A 23 3.78 15.11 8.18
CA LEU A 23 4.61 15.77 7.18
C LEU A 23 3.98 17.09 6.71
N GLU A 24 2.67 17.11 6.49
CA GLU A 24 1.92 18.29 6.05
C GLU A 24 1.79 19.37 7.15
N SER A 25 1.78 18.96 8.42
CA SER A 25 1.73 19.90 9.55
C SER A 25 2.94 20.86 9.62
N GLY A 26 4.06 20.49 8.99
CA GLY A 26 5.31 21.27 9.02
C GLY A 26 5.96 21.38 10.42
N SER A 27 5.44 20.66 11.41
CA SER A 27 5.91 20.72 12.81
C SER A 27 7.06 19.74 13.13
N VAL A 28 7.42 18.89 12.16
CA VAL A 28 8.46 17.87 12.28
C VAL A 28 9.83 18.41 11.88
N LYS A 29 10.88 17.97 12.60
CA LYS A 29 12.27 18.32 12.27
C LYS A 29 12.71 17.65 10.98
N LEU A 30 13.68 18.23 10.27
CA LEU A 30 14.17 17.72 8.98
C LEU A 30 14.55 16.23 9.03
N GLU A 31 15.30 15.81 10.05
CA GLU A 31 15.75 14.42 10.21
C GLU A 31 14.57 13.46 10.44
N GLU A 32 13.54 13.93 11.14
CA GLU A 32 12.30 13.19 11.38
C GLU A 32 11.46 13.12 10.10
N SER A 33 11.38 14.21 9.32
CA SER A 33 10.69 14.24 8.02
C SER A 33 11.26 13.22 7.04
N VAL A 34 12.59 13.05 7.01
CA VAL A 34 13.24 12.03 6.17
C VAL A 34 12.82 10.62 6.62
N SER A 35 12.81 10.38 7.94
CA SER A 35 12.43 9.08 8.50
C SER A 35 10.96 8.74 8.22
N LEU A 36 10.06 9.72 8.41
CA LEU A 36 8.63 9.62 8.11
C LEU A 36 8.39 9.36 6.62
N TYR A 37 9.12 10.05 5.75
CA TYR A 37 9.04 9.83 4.30
C TYR A 37 9.43 8.39 3.92
N GLU A 38 10.55 7.88 4.44
CA GLU A 38 10.97 6.49 4.19
C GLU A 38 9.94 5.47 4.68
N GLU A 39 9.34 5.70 5.84
CA GLU A 39 8.28 4.85 6.37
C GLU A 39 7.02 4.90 5.50
N GLY A 40 6.62 6.10 5.07
CA GLY A 40 5.49 6.30 4.15
C GLY A 40 5.68 5.57 2.82
N ILE A 41 6.88 5.60 2.24
CA ILE A 41 7.19 4.84 1.01
C ILE A 41 7.08 3.32 1.25
N LYS A 42 7.53 2.83 2.40
CA LYS A 42 7.42 1.40 2.75
C LYS A 42 5.96 0.98 2.94
N LEU A 43 5.14 1.80 3.59
CA LEU A 43 3.71 1.54 3.79
C LEU A 43 2.93 1.61 2.47
N LYS A 44 3.18 2.62 1.63
CA LYS A 44 2.61 2.71 0.28
C LYS A 44 2.85 1.45 -0.53
N LYS A 45 4.10 0.98 -0.56
CA LYS A 45 4.46 -0.26 -1.26
C LYS A 45 3.74 -1.48 -0.68
N TYR A 46 3.64 -1.56 0.65
CA TYR A 46 2.91 -2.63 1.33
C TYR A 46 1.43 -2.68 0.92
N CYS A 47 0.75 -1.53 0.92
CA CYS A 47 -0.65 -1.40 0.52
C CYS A 47 -0.85 -1.80 -0.96
N GLU A 48 0.01 -1.32 -1.86
CA GLU A 48 -0.02 -1.70 -3.28
C GLU A 48 0.15 -3.20 -3.48
N ASP A 49 1.07 -3.83 -2.76
CA ASP A 49 1.33 -5.27 -2.88
C ASP A 49 0.17 -6.10 -2.31
N LYS A 50 -0.50 -5.63 -1.25
CA LYS A 50 -1.72 -6.24 -0.74
C LYS A 50 -2.89 -6.16 -1.72
N LEU A 51 -3.08 -5.02 -2.36
CA LEU A 51 -4.12 -4.87 -3.39
C LEU A 51 -3.88 -5.79 -4.58
N LYS A 52 -2.63 -5.87 -5.07
CA LYS A 52 -2.25 -6.82 -6.14
C LYS A 52 -2.54 -8.27 -5.74
N GLU A 53 -2.24 -8.65 -4.50
CA GLU A 53 -2.52 -10.00 -3.99
C GLU A 53 -4.03 -10.33 -4.07
N VAL A 54 -4.88 -9.37 -3.70
CA VAL A 54 -6.35 -9.51 -3.76
C VAL A 54 -6.84 -9.56 -5.20
N GLU A 55 -6.35 -8.69 -6.09
CA GLU A 55 -6.69 -8.70 -7.51
C GLU A 55 -6.34 -10.01 -8.19
N LEU A 56 -5.17 -10.59 -7.89
CA LEU A 56 -4.75 -11.89 -8.40
C LEU A 56 -5.68 -13.01 -7.92
N LYS A 57 -6.08 -13.00 -6.65
CA LYS A 57 -7.04 -13.97 -6.09
C LYS A 57 -8.40 -13.88 -6.80
N ILE A 58 -8.92 -12.67 -6.99
CA ILE A 58 -10.19 -12.45 -7.71
C ILE A 58 -10.09 -12.94 -9.16
N THR A 59 -8.97 -12.65 -9.83
CA THR A 59 -8.71 -13.08 -11.21
C THR A 59 -8.68 -14.60 -11.33
N LYS A 60 -8.03 -15.29 -10.38
CA LYS A 60 -7.99 -16.75 -10.33
C LYS A 60 -9.39 -17.37 -10.15
N ILE A 61 -10.18 -16.85 -9.21
CA ILE A 61 -11.57 -17.31 -8.98
C ILE A 61 -12.43 -17.13 -10.25
N LYS A 62 -12.31 -16.00 -10.94
CA LYS A 62 -13.04 -15.74 -12.20
C LYS A 62 -12.64 -16.71 -13.31
N SER A 63 -11.37 -17.09 -13.38
CA SER A 63 -10.86 -18.07 -14.34
C SER A 63 -11.37 -19.48 -14.06
N GLU A 64 -11.48 -19.89 -12.79
CA GLU A 64 -12.00 -21.21 -12.39
C GLU A 64 -13.51 -21.34 -12.63
N ASN A 65 -14.27 -20.24 -12.51
CA ASN A 65 -15.72 -20.20 -12.78
C ASN A 65 -16.08 -19.91 -14.25
N GLY A 66 -15.15 -20.10 -15.20
CA GLY A 66 -15.44 -20.12 -16.64
C GLY A 66 -15.69 -18.77 -17.32
N LYS A 67 -15.39 -17.63 -16.70
CA LYS A 67 -15.43 -16.31 -17.36
C LYS A 67 -14.06 -15.62 -17.29
N ILE A 68 -13.25 -15.86 -18.32
CA ILE A 68 -12.02 -15.12 -18.59
C ILE A 68 -12.40 -13.68 -18.97
N ILE A 69 -12.31 -12.73 -18.04
CA ILE A 69 -12.31 -11.31 -18.37
C ILE A 69 -10.85 -10.93 -18.61
N LYS A 70 -10.46 -10.88 -19.89
CA LYS A 70 -9.22 -10.21 -20.29
C LYS A 70 -9.32 -8.75 -19.88
N GLN A 71 -8.39 -8.26 -19.05
CA GLN A 71 -8.13 -6.83 -18.99
C GLN A 71 -6.68 -6.57 -19.41
N ASN A 72 -6.58 -5.99 -20.61
CA ASN A 72 -5.48 -5.14 -21.01
C ASN A 72 -5.28 -4.07 -19.93
N LEU A 73 -4.24 -4.23 -19.11
CA LEU A 73 -3.63 -3.08 -18.45
C LEU A 73 -2.62 -2.52 -19.44
N GLN A 74 -3.09 -1.57 -20.26
CA GLN A 74 -2.24 -0.72 -21.07
C GLN A 74 -1.11 -0.16 -20.18
N LYS A 75 0.12 -0.53 -20.46
CA LYS A 75 1.27 0.34 -20.21
C LYS A 75 1.73 0.81 -21.59
N SER A 76 1.29 2.02 -21.95
CA SER A 76 2.03 2.87 -22.87
C SER A 76 3.15 3.58 -22.10
#